data_AF-A0A2A2CD17-F1
#
_entry.id   AF-A0A2A2CD17-F1
#
_cell.length_a   1.000
_cell.length_b   1.000
_cell.length_c   1.000
_cell.angle_alpha   90.00
_cell.angle_beta   90.00
_cell.angle_gamma   90.00
#
_symmetry.space_group_name_H-M   'P 1'
#
loop_
_entity.id
_entity.type
_entity.pdbx_description
1 polymer ?
#
loop_
_entity_poly.entity_id
_entity_poly.type
_entity_poly.pdbx_seq_one_letter_code
_entity_poly.pdbx_strand_id
1 'polypeptide(L)'
;MRTYLSGLTASGYAHPKIVPGAIYLDKNGNRVTVKKLMFDRVYFIRDGYSFLSSLNVEIFICRFRREIPTFRNNRVSRVDVDKKLQELKNMIAAWREQK
;
A
#
# COMPACT_ATOMS: atom_id res chain seq x y z
N MET A 1 -40.68 -18.82 -16.55
CA MET A 1 -39.27 -19.21 -16.73
C MET A 1 -38.45 -18.55 -15.63
N ARG A 2 -37.81 -19.30 -14.73
CA ARG A 2 -36.91 -18.74 -13.70
C ARG A 2 -35.54 -18.52 -14.33
N THR A 3 -35.13 -17.26 -14.45
CA THR A 3 -33.78 -16.89 -14.89
C THR A 3 -32.83 -17.04 -13.71
N TYR A 4 -32.00 -18.08 -13.74
CA TYR A 4 -30.85 -18.19 -12.84
C TYR A 4 -29.82 -17.17 -13.31
N LEU A 5 -29.71 -16.05 -12.58
CA LEU A 5 -28.55 -15.19 -12.72
C LEU A 5 -27.39 -15.97 -12.12
N SER A 6 -26.58 -16.60 -12.97
CA SER A 6 -25.26 -17.10 -12.58
C SER A 6 -24.45 -15.86 -12.19
N GLY A 7 -24.57 -15.49 -10.92
CA GLY A 7 -23.74 -14.49 -10.29
C GLY A 7 -22.32 -15.03 -10.24
N LEU A 8 -21.65 -15.05 -11.39
CA LEU A 8 -20.21 -14.97 -11.45
C LEU A 8 -19.91 -13.61 -10.82
N THR A 9 -19.63 -13.60 -9.52
CA THR A 9 -18.91 -12.50 -8.91
C THR A 9 -17.73 -12.24 -9.82
N ALA A 10 -17.74 -11.11 -10.53
CA ALA A 10 -16.61 -10.69 -11.34
C ALA A 10 -15.48 -10.31 -10.39
N SER A 11 -14.88 -11.31 -9.73
CA SER A 11 -13.77 -11.19 -8.80
C SER A 11 -12.46 -11.15 -9.57
N GLY A 12 -12.46 -10.45 -10.70
CA GLY A 12 -11.22 -10.07 -11.36
C GLY A 12 -10.48 -9.13 -10.42
N TYR A 13 -9.24 -9.48 -10.08
CA TYR A 13 -8.36 -8.59 -9.32
C TYR A 13 -8.23 -7.30 -10.14
N ALA A 14 -8.86 -6.21 -9.71
CA ALA A 14 -8.74 -4.94 -10.40
C ALA A 14 -7.24 -4.61 -10.48
N HIS A 15 -6.70 -4.54 -11.69
CA HIS A 15 -5.28 -4.28 -11.86
C HIS A 15 -4.93 -3.00 -11.11
N PRO A 16 -4.01 -3.05 -10.14
CA PRO A 16 -3.71 -1.89 -9.32
C PRO A 16 -3.24 -0.76 -10.22
N LYS A 17 -3.95 0.38 -10.15
CA LYS A 17 -3.66 1.57 -10.96
C LYS A 17 -2.19 1.95 -10.79
N ILE A 18 -1.46 1.99 -11.91
CA ILE A 18 -0.07 2.45 -11.95
C ILE A 18 -0.08 3.97 -11.81
N VAL A 19 0.67 4.49 -10.85
CA VAL A 19 0.78 5.93 -10.59
C VAL A 19 2.24 6.37 -10.63
N PRO A 20 2.54 7.56 -11.18
CA PRO A 20 3.86 8.17 -11.04
C PRO A 20 4.31 8.23 -9.58
N GLY A 21 5.57 7.91 -9.30
CA GLY A 21 6.14 7.81 -7.97
C GLY A 21 5.93 6.47 -7.27
N ALA A 22 5.07 5.58 -7.78
CA ALA A 22 4.93 4.24 -7.23
C ALA A 22 6.22 3.43 -7.39
N ILE A 23 6.52 2.64 -6.36
CA ILE A 23 7.68 1.74 -6.32
C ILE A 23 7.20 0.31 -6.58
N TYR A 24 7.93 -0.36 -7.47
CA TYR A 24 7.76 -1.76 -7.82
C TYR A 24 9.08 -2.50 -7.59
N LEU A 25 9.00 -3.82 -7.50
CA LEU A 25 10.15 -4.71 -7.32
C LEU A 25 10.25 -5.63 -8.54
N ASP A 26 11.46 -5.79 -9.07
CA ASP A 26 11.77 -6.86 -10.03
C ASP A 26 11.80 -8.23 -9.32
N LYS A 27 11.87 -9.31 -10.09
CA LYS A 27 12.04 -10.69 -9.58
C LYS A 27 13.23 -10.83 -8.63
N ASN A 28 14.26 -10.01 -8.82
CA ASN A 28 15.47 -10.00 -8.00
C ASN A 28 15.37 -9.11 -6.75
N GLY A 29 14.22 -8.45 -6.52
CA GLY A 29 14.02 -7.53 -5.40
C GLY A 29 14.52 -6.10 -5.63
N ASN A 30 15.09 -5.79 -6.80
CA ASN A 30 15.54 -4.43 -7.13
C ASN A 30 14.33 -3.51 -7.29
N ARG A 31 14.41 -2.31 -6.71
CA ARG A 31 13.36 -1.31 -6.82
C ARG A 31 13.32 -0.65 -8.19
N VAL A 32 12.10 -0.32 -8.58
CA VAL A 32 11.74 0.30 -9.83
C VAL A 32 10.76 1.42 -9.52
N THR A 33 11.16 2.65 -9.80
CA THR A 33 10.34 3.84 -9.56
C THR A 33 9.67 4.26 -10.86
N VAL A 34 8.34 4.29 -10.88
CA VAL A 34 7.57 4.81 -12.01
C VAL A 34 7.74 6.33 -12.07
N LYS A 35 8.16 6.86 -13.22
CA LYS A 35 8.31 8.31 -13.45
C LYS A 35 7.11 8.93 -14.13
N LYS A 36 6.59 8.27 -15.17
CA LYS A 36 5.41 8.73 -15.89
C LYS A 36 4.65 7.57 -16.53
N LEU A 37 3.37 7.79 -16.73
CA LEU A 37 2.50 6.92 -17.51
C LEU A 37 2.00 7.75 -18.70
N MET A 38 2.23 7.29 -19.93
CA MET A 38 1.70 7.95 -21.12
C MET A 38 1.14 6.89 -22.07
N PHE A 39 -0.12 7.06 -22.47
CA PHE A 39 -0.84 6.09 -23.27
C PHE A 39 -0.79 4.70 -22.60
N ASP A 40 -0.28 3.70 -23.33
CA ASP A 40 -0.02 2.32 -22.90
C ASP A 40 1.48 2.10 -22.63
N ARG A 41 2.16 3.10 -22.05
CA ARG A 41 3.56 2.92 -21.66
C ARG A 41 3.84 3.46 -20.26
N VAL A 42 4.53 2.62 -19.50
CA VAL A 42 5.11 2.94 -18.20
C VAL A 42 6.55 3.31 -18.42
N TYR A 43 6.92 4.52 -18.00
CA TYR A 43 8.31 4.97 -17.96
C TYR A 43 8.81 4.92 -16.53
N PHE A 44 9.95 4.29 -16.31
CA PHE A 44 10.46 4.02 -14.98
C PHE A 44 11.98 4.03 -14.92
N ILE A 45 12.52 4.16 -13.71
CA ILE A 45 13.95 4.05 -13.42
C ILE A 45 14.15 2.87 -12.47
N ARG A 46 15.15 2.04 -12.76
CA ARG A 46 15.54 0.93 -11.90
C ARG A 46 16.71 1.36 -11.03
N ASP A 47 16.70 0.95 -9.77
CA ASP A 47 17.79 1.25 -8.84
C ASP A 47 19.12 0.72 -9.39
N GLY A 48 20.16 1.57 -9.37
CA GLY A 48 21.46 1.31 -9.96
C GLY A 48 21.60 1.72 -11.43
N TYR A 49 20.53 2.23 -12.07
CA TYR A 49 20.57 2.71 -13.45
C TYR A 49 20.11 4.16 -13.54
N SER A 50 20.85 4.99 -14.29
CA SER A 50 20.51 6.40 -14.48
C SER A 50 19.54 6.66 -15.63
N PHE A 51 19.27 5.66 -16.47
CA PHE A 51 18.44 5.81 -17.66
C PHE A 51 16.96 5.55 -17.40
N LEU A 52 16.12 6.27 -18.15
CA LEU A 52 14.69 6.05 -18.17
C LEU A 52 14.36 4.89 -19.11
N SER A 53 13.78 3.83 -18.57
CA SER A 53 13.26 2.70 -19.34
C SER A 53 11.78 2.88 -19.65
N SER A 54 11.30 2.23 -20.71
CA SER A 54 9.87 2.19 -21.04
C SER A 54 9.40 0.78 -21.36
N LEU A 55 8.21 0.42 -20.87
CA LEU A 55 7.53 -0.84 -21.18
C LEU A 55 6.04 -0.59 -21.38
N ASN A 56 5.40 -1.52 -22.10
CA ASN A 56 3.94 -1.62 -22.15
C ASN A 56 3.36 -1.84 -20.75
N VAL A 57 2.15 -1.35 -20.48
CA VAL A 57 1.49 -1.48 -19.17
C VAL A 57 1.34 -2.94 -18.76
N GLU A 58 0.87 -3.81 -19.66
CA GLU A 58 0.66 -5.23 -19.37
C GLU A 58 1.97 -5.93 -19.04
N ILE A 59 3.00 -5.71 -19.86
CA ILE A 59 4.34 -6.29 -19.66
C ILE A 59 4.93 -5.80 -18.33
N PHE A 60 4.73 -4.53 -17.99
CA PHE A 60 5.21 -3.96 -16.74
C PHE A 60 4.56 -4.64 -15.52
N ILE A 61 3.24 -4.82 -15.52
CA ILE A 61 2.51 -5.48 -14.43
C ILE A 61 2.92 -6.95 -14.29
N CYS A 62 3.20 -7.65 -15.39
CA CYS A 62 3.67 -9.04 -15.35
C CYS A 62 5.10 -9.19 -14.83
N ARG A 63 5.97 -8.21 -15.08
CA ARG A 63 7.39 -8.28 -14.69
C ARG A 63 7.66 -7.77 -13.29
N PHE A 64 6.92 -6.75 -12.86
CA PHE A 64 7.20 -6.05 -11.62
C PHE A 64 6.04 -6.16 -10.64
N ARG A 65 6.36 -6.47 -9.39
CA ARG A 65 5.37 -6.50 -8.31
C ARG A 65 5.35 -5.17 -7.58
N ARG A 66 4.18 -4.57 -7.40
CA ARG A 66 4.05 -3.32 -6.64
C ARG A 66 4.57 -3.54 -5.21
N GLU A 67 5.48 -2.67 -4.77
CA GLU A 67 5.90 -2.63 -3.37
C GLU A 67 4.68 -2.18 -2.58
N ILE A 68 4.13 -3.08 -1.77
CA ILE A 68 3.10 -2.71 -0.81
C ILE A 68 3.88 -2.12 0.35
N PRO A 69 3.80 -0.80 0.61
CA PRO A 69 4.42 -0.25 1.80
C PRO A 69 3.85 -1.04 2.97
N THR A 70 4.70 -1.74 3.71
CA THR A 70 4.31 -2.22 5.01
C THR A 70 3.84 -0.96 5.73
N PHE A 71 2.55 -0.87 6.03
CA PHE A 71 2.04 0.14 6.93
C PHE A 71 2.98 0.00 8.11
N ARG A 72 3.87 0.98 8.31
CA ARG A 72 4.82 0.94 9.42
C ARG A 72 3.89 0.93 10.60
N ASN A 73 3.66 -0.26 11.13
CA ASN A 73 3.07 -0.43 12.43
C ASN A 73 4.11 0.29 13.30
N ASN A 74 3.90 1.58 13.53
CA ASN A 74 4.33 2.22 14.75
C ASN A 74 3.63 1.40 15.82
N ARG A 75 4.21 0.24 16.15
CA ARG A 75 3.93 -0.48 17.37
C ARG A 75 4.46 0.46 18.44
N VAL A 76 3.68 1.50 18.74
CA VAL A 76 3.74 2.18 20.02
C VAL A 76 3.79 1.04 21.02
N SER A 77 4.89 0.95 21.77
CA SER A 77 5.11 -0.19 22.65
C SER A 77 3.87 -0.32 23.53
N ARG A 78 3.36 -1.55 23.73
CA ARG A 78 2.13 -1.79 24.51
C ARG A 78 2.18 -1.11 25.89
N VAL A 79 3.40 -0.97 26.42
CA VAL A 79 3.76 -0.26 27.65
C VAL A 79 3.31 1.22 27.65
N ASP A 80 3.40 1.92 26.53
CA ASP A 80 3.05 3.35 26.44
C ASP A 80 1.52 3.57 26.45
N VAL A 81 0.75 2.65 25.86
CA VAL A 81 -0.72 2.72 25.87
C VAL A 81 -1.31 2.45 27.25
N ASP A 82 -0.83 1.41 27.94
CA ASP A 82 -1.34 1.04 29.27
C ASP A 82 -1.00 2.11 30.32
N LYS A 83 0.20 2.69 30.25
CA LYS A 83 0.62 3.79 31.12
C LYS A 83 -0.28 5.02 30.93
N LYS A 84 -0.51 5.42 29.68
CA LYS A 84 -1.34 6.58 29.33
C LYS A 84 -2.81 6.39 29.68
N LEU A 85 -3.31 5.15 29.56
CA LEU A 85 -4.65 4.78 30.03
C LEU A 85 -4.79 4.90 31.55
N GLN A 86 -3.79 4.42 32.30
CA GLN A 86 -3.81 4.50 33.76
C GLN A 86 -3.74 5.95 34.25
N GLU A 87 -2.93 6.78 33.59
CA GLU A 87 -2.83 8.21 33.89
C GLU A 87 -4.17 8.94 33.72
N LEU A 88 -4.88 8.69 32.61
CA LEU A 88 -6.23 9.24 32.39
C LEU A 88 -7.24 8.76 33.44
N LYS A 89 -7.19 7.47 33.83
CA LYS A 89 -8.06 6.94 34.90
C LYS A 89 -7.83 7.66 36.23
N ASN A 90 -6.57 7.89 36.59
CA ASN A 90 -6.20 8.59 37.82
C ASN A 90 -6.68 10.04 37.81
N MET A 91 -6.54 10.74 36.67
CA MET A 91 -7.05 12.12 36.52
C MET A 91 -8.57 12.19 36.70
N ILE A 92 -9.32 11.24 36.13
CA ILE A 92 -10.78 11.17 36.26
C ILE A 92 -11.19 10.89 37.71
N ALA A 93 -10.49 9.98 38.40
CA ALA A 93 -10.76 9.68 39.80
C ALA A 93 -10.55 10.91 40.70
N ALA A 94 -9.41 11.60 40.55
CA ALA A 94 -9.11 12.82 41.28
C ALA A 94 -10.14 13.93 41.03
N TRP A 95 -10.64 14.06 39.80
CA TRP A 95 -11.72 15.00 39.47
C TRP A 95 -13.06 14.65 40.14
N ARG A 96 -13.34 13.35 40.35
CA ARG A 96 -14.56 12.89 41.01
C ARG A 96 -14.50 13.06 42.53
N GLU A 97 -13.32 12.96 43.13
CA GLU A 97 -13.09 13.17 44.57
C GLU A 97 -13.15 14.65 44.99
N GLN A 98 -13.02 15.58 44.03
CA GLN A 98 -13.20 17.01 44.28
C GLN A 98 -14.67 17.47 44.28
N LYS A 99 -15.63 16.54 44.13
CA LYS A 99 -17.07 16.80 44.19
C LYS A 99 -17.67 16.21 45.46
#